data_AF-A0A537FSK5-F1
#
_entry.id   AF-A0A537FSK5-F1
#
_cell.length_a   1.000
_cell.length_b   1.000
_cell.length_c   1.000
_cell.angle_alpha   90.00
_cell.angle_beta   90.00
_cell.angle_gamma   90.00
#
_symmetry.space_group_name_H-M   'P 1'
#
loop_
_entity.id
_entity.type
_entity.pdbx_description
1 polymer ?
#
loop_
_entity_poly.entity_id
_entity_poly.type
_entity_poly.pdbx_seq_one_letter_code
_entity_poly.pdbx_strand_id
1 'polypeptide(L)'
;KNRGKIVSVDYSQSRMDAWKRETSRLGVKIAEAVIGDAARLAVHGAFDLIIIDPPCTGTGVFDRNPRMKWHLSPKSLERYASLQQQFMDAATPLVAEEGRILYCTCSVAVEENEQVVSTFLKSHPEFETRPILEEYGSPGLKGLTDCRRLFPHRDFTAGYFISRMQRVN
;
A
#
# COMPACT_ATOMS: atom_id res chain seq x y z
N LYS A 1 2.54 20.73 8.98
CA LYS A 1 2.74 21.12 10.41
C LYS A 1 3.15 19.85 11.18
N ASN A 2 4.21 19.90 12.00
CA ASN A 2 4.71 18.74 12.78
C ASN A 2 3.81 18.46 14.01
N ARG A 3 2.67 17.79 13.80
CA ARG A 3 1.75 17.38 14.87
C ARG A 3 1.32 15.93 14.65
N GLY A 4 1.10 15.19 15.73
CA GLY A 4 0.82 13.75 15.68
C GLY A 4 2.10 12.91 15.71
N LYS A 5 2.00 11.66 15.23
CA LYS A 5 3.09 10.69 15.18
C LYS A 5 3.02 9.89 13.87
N ILE A 6 4.18 9.60 13.27
CA ILE A 6 4.34 8.74 12.10
C ILE A 6 5.32 7.63 12.47
N VAL A 7 4.95 6.39 12.20
CA VAL A 7 5.83 5.22 12.35
C VAL A 7 6.06 4.64 10.96
N SER A 8 7.32 4.61 10.52
CA SER A 8 7.72 4.07 9.23
C SER A 8 8.47 2.77 9.43
N VAL A 9 7.98 1.69 8.84
CA VAL A 9 8.56 0.35 8.97
C VAL A 9 9.11 -0.11 7.63
N ASP A 10 10.36 -0.55 7.59
CA ASP A 10 10.98 -1.19 6.42
C ASP A 10 12.09 -2.15 6.89
N TYR A 11 12.24 -3.29 6.20
CA TYR A 11 13.25 -4.29 6.53
C TYR A 11 14.68 -3.86 6.12
N SER A 12 14.80 -2.90 5.20
CA SER A 12 16.09 -2.48 4.63
C SER A 12 16.73 -1.35 5.41
N GLN A 13 17.86 -1.67 6.06
CA GLN A 13 18.68 -0.70 6.76
C GLN A 13 19.09 0.47 5.86
N SER A 14 19.54 0.19 4.63
CA SER A 14 20.00 1.24 3.71
C SER A 14 18.89 2.20 3.30
N ARG A 15 17.66 1.70 3.08
CA ARG A 15 16.50 2.56 2.79
C ARG A 15 16.11 3.39 3.99
N MET A 16 16.14 2.84 5.20
CA MET A 16 15.85 3.59 6.42
C MET A 16 16.92 4.63 6.75
N ASP A 17 18.19 4.39 6.44
CA ASP A 17 19.22 5.42 6.59
C ASP A 17 18.99 6.58 5.61
N ALA A 18 18.59 6.30 4.37
CA ALA A 18 18.18 7.32 3.42
C ALA A 18 16.94 8.09 3.91
N TRP A 19 15.93 7.37 4.41
CA TRP A 19 14.73 7.97 4.99
C TRP A 19 15.07 8.91 6.16
N LYS A 20 15.97 8.52 7.08
CA LYS A 20 16.40 9.36 8.21
C LYS A 20 17.09 10.65 7.75
N ARG A 21 17.92 10.56 6.71
CA ARG A 21 18.55 11.75 6.11
C ARG A 21 17.51 12.68 5.51
N GLU A 22 16.56 12.16 4.74
CA GLU A 22 15.52 12.98 4.09
C GLU A 22 14.55 13.60 5.09
N THR A 23 14.09 12.85 6.10
CA THR A 23 13.19 13.40 7.13
C THR A 23 13.88 14.48 7.96
N SER A 24 15.17 14.30 8.30
CA SER A 24 15.98 15.33 8.95
C SER A 24 16.16 16.56 8.05
N ARG A 25 16.50 16.38 6.77
CA ARG A 25 16.68 17.47 5.80
C ARG A 25 15.41 18.30 5.60
N LEU A 26 14.25 17.64 5.60
CA LEU A 26 12.93 18.27 5.46
C LEU A 26 12.36 18.80 6.80
N GLY A 27 13.07 18.60 7.92
CA GLY A 27 12.65 19.09 9.24
C GLY A 27 11.43 18.37 9.81
N VAL A 28 11.19 17.11 9.43
CA VAL A 28 10.12 16.27 9.98
C VAL A 28 10.51 15.81 11.38
N LYS A 29 9.71 16.16 12.39
CA LYS A 29 10.04 15.92 13.82
C LYS A 29 9.16 14.86 14.49
N ILE A 30 8.13 14.39 13.79
CA ILE A 30 7.09 13.51 14.32
C ILE A 30 7.19 12.08 13.79
N ALA A 31 8.24 11.78 13.02
CA ALA A 31 8.39 10.50 12.35
C ALA A 31 9.49 9.66 13.00
N GLU A 32 9.20 8.40 13.28
CA GLU A 32 10.17 7.41 13.76
C GLU A 32 10.34 6.27 12.74
N ALA A 33 11.58 5.83 12.55
CA ALA A 33 11.93 4.70 11.70
C ALA A 33 12.09 3.43 12.53
N VAL A 34 11.46 2.35 12.09
CA VAL A 34 11.54 1.02 12.68
C VAL A 34 12.07 0.05 11.61
N ILE A 35 13.19 -0.61 11.93
CA ILE A 35 13.70 -1.70 11.09
C ILE A 35 12.96 -2.97 11.46
N GLY A 36 12.21 -3.54 10.51
CA GLY A 36 11.40 -4.72 10.79
C GLY A 36 10.73 -5.31 9.56
N ASP A 37 10.23 -6.53 9.73
CA ASP A 37 9.40 -7.20 8.73
C ASP A 37 7.95 -6.73 8.86
N ALA A 38 7.39 -6.17 7.78
CA ALA A 38 6.01 -5.69 7.75
C ALA A 38 4.98 -6.83 7.83
N ALA A 39 5.35 -8.08 7.57
CA ALA A 39 4.50 -9.23 7.85
C ALA A 39 4.45 -9.60 9.34
N ARG A 40 5.34 -9.03 10.17
CA ARG A 40 5.48 -9.31 11.60
C ARG A 40 5.78 -8.03 12.36
N LEU A 41 4.81 -7.11 12.36
CA LEU A 41 4.96 -5.79 12.96
C LEU A 41 5.12 -5.89 14.48
N ALA A 42 6.32 -5.56 14.97
CA ALA A 42 6.59 -5.33 16.39
C ALA A 42 6.30 -3.86 16.78
N VAL A 43 5.18 -3.34 16.30
CA VAL A 43 4.70 -1.98 16.59
C VAL A 43 3.47 -2.11 17.50
N HIS A 44 3.33 -1.18 18.44
CA HIS A 44 2.23 -1.17 19.40
C HIS A 44 1.40 0.10 19.29
N GLY A 45 0.12 -0.02 19.65
CA GLY A 45 -0.84 1.07 19.64
C GLY A 45 -1.85 0.96 18.50
N ALA A 46 -2.66 2.01 18.36
CA ALA A 46 -3.68 2.13 17.34
C ALA A 46 -3.40 3.35 16.45
N PHE A 47 -3.64 3.22 15.16
CA PHE A 47 -3.37 4.23 14.15
C PHE A 47 -4.65 4.63 13.43
N ASP A 48 -4.91 5.94 13.35
CA ASP A 48 -6.03 6.50 12.59
C ASP A 48 -5.92 6.21 11.09
N LEU A 49 -4.68 6.09 10.60
CA LEU A 49 -4.35 5.81 9.21
C LEU A 49 -3.10 4.92 9.13
N ILE A 50 -3.21 3.81 8.42
CA ILE A 50 -2.08 2.98 8.00
C ILE A 50 -1.96 3.06 6.48
N ILE A 51 -0.75 3.30 5.98
CA ILE A 51 -0.44 3.28 4.54
C ILE A 51 0.40 2.04 4.25
N ILE A 52 -0.07 1.21 3.33
CA ILE A 52 0.59 -0.01 2.87
C ILE A 52 0.94 0.21 1.40
N ASP A 53 2.21 0.47 1.14
CA ASP A 53 2.85 0.49 -0.18
C ASP A 53 3.80 -0.72 -0.26
N PRO A 54 3.27 -1.91 -0.56
CA PRO A 54 4.01 -3.15 -0.48
C PRO A 54 4.85 -3.37 -1.74
N PRO A 55 5.90 -4.21 -1.67
CA PRO A 55 6.58 -4.67 -2.86
C PRO A 55 5.57 -5.40 -3.78
N CYS A 56 5.68 -5.11 -5.07
CA CYS A 56 4.81 -5.64 -6.11
C CYS A 56 5.64 -5.98 -7.35
N THR A 57 5.00 -6.54 -8.38
CA THR A 57 5.67 -6.86 -9.65
C THR A 57 6.14 -5.63 -10.42
N GLY A 58 5.63 -4.44 -10.11
CA GLY A 58 6.01 -3.19 -10.77
C GLY A 58 5.56 -3.12 -12.24
N THR A 59 4.51 -3.85 -12.61
CA THR A 59 3.98 -3.85 -13.99
C THR A 59 3.50 -2.48 -14.47
N GLY A 60 3.17 -1.57 -13.54
CA GLY A 60 2.77 -0.21 -13.85
C GLY A 60 3.93 0.75 -14.18
N VAL A 61 5.19 0.36 -13.92
CA VAL A 61 6.37 1.24 -14.09
C VAL A 61 7.33 0.76 -15.18
N PHE A 62 6.83 0.00 -16.15
CA PHE A 62 7.62 -0.55 -17.25
C PHE A 62 8.26 0.47 -18.19
N ASP A 63 7.73 1.68 -18.27
CA ASP A 63 8.30 2.82 -18.97
C ASP A 63 9.55 3.37 -18.25
N ARG A 64 9.51 3.39 -16.91
CA ARG A 64 10.59 3.90 -16.04
C ARG A 64 11.65 2.85 -15.74
N ASN A 65 11.25 1.58 -15.64
CA ASN A 65 12.14 0.45 -15.40
C ASN A 65 11.80 -0.74 -16.32
N PRO A 66 12.22 -0.70 -17.60
CA PRO A 66 11.91 -1.73 -18.59
C PRO A 66 12.43 -3.13 -18.22
N ARG A 67 13.45 -3.22 -17.37
CA ARG A 67 14.04 -4.49 -16.93
C ARG A 67 13.01 -5.37 -16.20
N MET A 68 12.04 -4.76 -15.50
CA MET A 68 11.02 -5.49 -14.73
C MET A 68 10.18 -6.44 -15.60
N LYS A 69 10.01 -6.14 -16.89
CA LYS A 69 9.31 -7.00 -17.86
C LYS A 69 9.87 -8.41 -17.91
N TRP A 70 11.19 -8.55 -17.80
CA TRP A 70 11.89 -9.82 -17.92
C TRP A 70 11.88 -10.66 -16.63
N HIS A 71 11.49 -10.06 -15.50
CA HIS A 71 11.38 -10.75 -14.20
C HIS A 71 9.93 -11.10 -13.85
N LEU A 72 8.96 -10.65 -14.66
CA LEU A 72 7.55 -10.96 -14.46
C LEU A 72 7.28 -12.43 -14.80
N SER A 73 6.69 -13.14 -13.85
CA SER A 73 6.19 -14.50 -14.01
C SER A 73 4.93 -14.72 -13.18
N PRO A 74 4.08 -15.71 -13.51
CA PRO A 74 2.94 -16.07 -12.68
C PRO A 74 3.34 -16.35 -11.22
N LYS A 75 4.46 -17.05 -11.01
CA LYS A 75 5.01 -17.35 -9.68
C LYS A 75 5.40 -16.08 -8.90
N SER A 76 5.99 -15.08 -9.57
CA SER A 76 6.30 -13.81 -8.90
C SER A 76 5.04 -13.04 -8.51
N LEU A 77 4.00 -13.09 -9.35
CA LEU A 77 2.73 -12.42 -9.12
C LEU A 77 2.02 -13.03 -7.90
N GLU A 78 1.90 -14.36 -7.85
CA GLU A 78 1.35 -15.09 -6.71
C GLU A 78 2.14 -14.81 -5.42
N ARG A 79 3.48 -14.79 -5.50
CA ARG A 79 4.34 -14.50 -4.36
C ARG A 79 4.09 -13.11 -3.80
N TYR A 80 4.03 -12.08 -4.65
CA TYR A 80 3.81 -10.71 -4.19
C TYR A 80 2.38 -10.52 -3.68
N ALA A 81 1.37 -11.06 -4.34
CA ALA A 81 -0.01 -11.02 -3.85
C ALA A 81 -0.16 -11.67 -2.47
N SER A 82 0.48 -12.82 -2.25
CA SER A 82 0.50 -13.49 -0.94
C SER A 82 1.21 -12.65 0.14
N LEU A 83 2.33 -12.00 -0.20
CA LEU A 83 3.04 -11.13 0.73
C LEU A 83 2.22 -9.87 1.06
N GLN A 84 1.54 -9.30 0.07
CA GLN A 84 0.64 -8.15 0.24
C GLN A 84 -0.51 -8.48 1.19
N GLN A 85 -1.10 -9.67 1.08
CA GLN A 85 -2.12 -10.13 2.02
C GLN A 85 -1.56 -10.23 3.44
N GLN A 86 -0.35 -10.79 3.62
CA GLN A 86 0.29 -10.86 4.94
C GLN A 86 0.51 -9.49 5.57
N PHE A 87 0.87 -8.47 4.77
CA PHE A 87 1.05 -7.11 5.28
C PHE A 87 -0.28 -6.47 5.68
N MET A 88 -1.33 -6.69 4.88
CA MET A 88 -2.69 -6.26 5.22
C MET A 88 -3.16 -6.89 6.54
N ASP A 89 -3.00 -8.20 6.69
CA ASP A 89 -3.41 -8.94 7.89
C ASP A 89 -2.61 -8.52 9.13
N ALA A 90 -1.30 -8.30 8.99
CA ALA A 90 -0.44 -7.83 10.08
C ALA A 90 -0.78 -6.39 10.52
N ALA A 91 -1.28 -5.56 9.62
CA ALA A 91 -1.67 -4.19 9.90
C ALA A 91 -3.05 -4.08 10.56
N THR A 92 -3.98 -4.98 10.26
CA THR A 92 -5.36 -4.98 10.82
C THR A 92 -5.44 -4.70 12.32
N PRO A 93 -4.71 -5.41 13.22
CA PRO A 93 -4.83 -5.19 14.66
C PRO A 93 -4.33 -3.81 15.13
N LEU A 94 -3.59 -3.09 14.29
CA LEU A 94 -3.04 -1.76 14.58
C LEU A 94 -3.95 -0.63 14.10
N VAL A 95 -5.01 -0.91 13.34
CA VAL A 95 -5.96 0.11 12.92
C VAL A 95 -6.82 0.51 14.11
N ALA A 96 -7.02 1.81 14.34
CA ALA A 96 -7.91 2.31 15.38
C ALA A 96 -9.39 2.00 15.07
N GLU A 97 -10.27 2.18 16.06
CA GLU A 97 -11.70 2.33 15.79
C GLU A 97 -11.90 3.50 14.82
N GLU A 98 -12.76 3.32 13.81
CA GLU A 98 -12.92 4.27 12.70
C GLU A 98 -11.60 4.63 11.97
N GLY A 99 -10.54 3.83 12.16
CA GLY A 99 -9.28 3.97 11.44
C GLY A 99 -9.38 3.42 10.02
N ARG A 100 -8.39 3.73 9.19
CA ARG A 100 -8.38 3.32 7.78
C ARG A 100 -7.04 2.81 7.29
N ILE A 101 -7.11 1.92 6.31
CA ILE A 101 -5.96 1.43 5.56
C ILE A 101 -6.00 2.06 4.15
N LEU A 102 -4.90 2.68 3.76
CA LEU A 102 -4.63 3.03 2.37
C LEU A 102 -3.68 2.00 1.78
N TYR A 103 -4.19 1.19 0.87
CA TYR A 103 -3.41 0.22 0.12
C TYR A 103 -3.09 0.79 -1.26
N CYS A 104 -1.83 0.80 -1.65
CA CYS A 104 -1.45 1.20 -3.00
C CYS A 104 -0.35 0.31 -3.56
N THR A 105 -0.32 0.12 -4.87
CA THR A 105 0.79 -0.58 -5.56
C THR A 105 1.10 0.11 -6.87
N CYS A 106 2.33 -0.04 -7.37
CA CYS A 106 2.71 0.34 -8.73
C CYS A 106 2.54 -0.81 -9.75
N SER A 107 1.54 -1.67 -9.53
CA SER A 107 1.15 -2.75 -10.42
C SER A 107 -0.18 -2.44 -11.12
N VAL A 108 -0.35 -2.94 -12.34
CA VAL A 108 -1.63 -2.94 -13.05
C VAL A 108 -2.34 -4.30 -12.99
N ALA A 109 -1.71 -5.32 -12.41
CA ALA A 109 -2.25 -6.68 -12.32
C ALA A 109 -3.39 -6.76 -11.30
N VAL A 110 -4.49 -7.44 -11.67
CA VAL A 110 -5.68 -7.59 -10.81
C VAL A 110 -5.37 -8.44 -9.58
N GLU A 111 -4.47 -9.41 -9.74
CA GLU A 111 -4.01 -10.36 -8.74
C GLU A 111 -3.32 -9.68 -7.55
N GLU A 112 -2.65 -8.53 -7.77
CA GLU A 112 -2.01 -7.71 -6.74
C GLU A 112 -2.90 -6.55 -6.27
N ASN A 113 -4.10 -6.40 -6.83
CA ASN A 113 -4.95 -5.24 -6.63
C ASN A 113 -6.32 -5.67 -6.10
N GLU A 114 -7.32 -5.76 -6.97
CA GLU A 114 -8.68 -6.08 -6.56
C GLU A 114 -8.79 -7.45 -5.91
N GLN A 115 -7.96 -8.42 -6.33
CA GLN A 115 -7.99 -9.74 -5.71
C GLN A 115 -7.46 -9.71 -4.27
N VAL A 116 -6.40 -8.95 -3.99
CA VAL A 116 -5.90 -8.73 -2.62
C VAL A 116 -6.97 -8.01 -1.79
N VAL A 117 -7.51 -6.89 -2.29
CA VAL A 117 -8.55 -6.14 -1.57
C VAL A 117 -9.81 -6.99 -1.33
N SER A 118 -10.28 -7.72 -2.34
CA SER A 118 -11.46 -8.58 -2.20
C SER A 118 -11.23 -9.74 -1.23
N THR A 119 -10.00 -10.26 -1.16
CA THR A 119 -9.64 -11.33 -0.21
C THR A 119 -9.59 -10.78 1.20
N PHE A 120 -8.94 -9.62 1.39
CA PHE A 120 -8.92 -8.91 2.67
C PHE A 120 -10.33 -8.61 3.20
N LEU A 121 -11.22 -8.04 2.40
CA LEU A 121 -12.58 -7.69 2.83
C LEU A 121 -13.44 -8.93 3.18
N LYS A 122 -13.16 -10.09 2.60
CA LYS A 122 -13.80 -11.35 2.99
C LYS A 122 -13.31 -11.87 4.33
N SER A 123 -12.02 -11.66 4.62
CA SER A 123 -11.39 -12.10 5.87
C SER A 123 -11.61 -11.16 7.04
N HIS A 124 -11.83 -9.87 6.77
CA HIS A 124 -12.01 -8.80 7.76
C HIS A 124 -13.33 -8.04 7.50
N PRO A 125 -14.49 -8.62 7.86
CA PRO A 125 -15.81 -8.06 7.56
C PRO A 125 -16.12 -6.74 8.30
N GLU A 126 -15.29 -6.33 9.25
CA GLU A 126 -15.33 -5.01 9.90
C GLU A 126 -14.76 -3.88 9.03
N PHE A 127 -14.23 -4.20 7.85
CA PHE A 127 -13.76 -3.22 6.88
C PHE A 127 -14.65 -3.18 5.64
N GLU A 128 -14.76 -1.99 5.05
CA GLU A 128 -15.36 -1.79 3.74
C GLU A 128 -14.54 -0.79 2.92
N THR A 129 -14.68 -0.84 1.59
CA THR A 129 -14.10 0.22 0.75
C THR A 129 -14.86 1.52 0.93
N ARG A 130 -14.14 2.64 0.82
CA ARG A 130 -14.75 3.97 0.76
C ARG A 130 -14.14 4.74 -0.42
N PRO A 131 -14.92 5.57 -1.15
CA PRO A 131 -14.43 6.29 -2.33
C PRO A 131 -13.13 7.05 -2.05
N ILE A 132 -12.16 6.98 -2.94
CA ILE A 132 -10.91 7.73 -2.84
C ILE A 132 -10.55 8.34 -4.21
N LEU A 133 -9.97 9.54 -4.19
CA LEU A 133 -9.41 10.22 -5.37
C LEU A 133 -10.34 10.18 -6.60
N GLU A 134 -11.62 10.51 -6.41
CA GLU A 134 -12.64 10.27 -7.44
C GLU A 134 -12.43 11.06 -8.73
N GLU A 135 -11.72 12.18 -8.63
CA GLU A 135 -11.32 13.05 -9.74
C GLU A 135 -10.14 12.49 -10.56
N TYR A 136 -9.48 11.42 -10.10
CA TYR A 136 -8.27 10.88 -10.69
C TYR A 136 -8.42 9.43 -11.16
N GLY A 137 -7.84 9.13 -12.32
CA GLY A 137 -7.78 7.77 -12.86
C GLY A 137 -9.15 7.19 -13.20
N SER A 138 -9.17 5.87 -13.36
CA SER A 138 -10.40 5.09 -13.57
C SER A 138 -10.83 4.36 -12.29
N PRO A 139 -12.12 4.05 -12.13
CA PRO A 139 -12.58 3.15 -11.08
C PRO A 139 -11.83 1.80 -11.10
N GLY A 140 -11.73 1.17 -9.93
CA GLY A 140 -11.22 -0.19 -9.80
C GLY A 140 -12.06 -1.19 -10.59
N LEU A 141 -11.45 -2.32 -10.93
CA LEU A 141 -12.11 -3.38 -11.68
C LEU A 141 -12.91 -4.29 -10.74
N LYS A 142 -13.53 -5.35 -11.28
CA LYS A 142 -14.18 -6.43 -10.50
C LYS A 142 -15.20 -5.93 -9.45
N GLY A 143 -15.84 -4.79 -9.69
CA GLY A 143 -16.85 -4.20 -8.79
C GLY A 143 -16.29 -3.30 -7.68
N LEU A 144 -14.97 -3.13 -7.58
CA LEU A 144 -14.35 -2.24 -6.59
C LEU A 144 -14.27 -0.79 -7.09
N THR A 145 -15.42 -0.19 -7.38
CA THR A 145 -15.53 1.15 -7.98
C THR A 145 -15.03 2.28 -7.09
N ASP A 146 -14.99 2.05 -5.77
CA ASP A 146 -14.43 3.00 -4.79
C ASP A 146 -12.90 3.12 -4.87
N CYS A 147 -12.24 2.11 -5.46
CA CYS A 147 -10.79 2.10 -5.68
C CYS A 147 -10.44 2.84 -6.97
N ARG A 148 -9.17 3.22 -7.12
CA ARG A 148 -8.68 3.94 -8.31
C ARG A 148 -7.52 3.23 -8.97
N ARG A 149 -7.53 3.25 -10.30
CA ARG A 149 -6.46 2.81 -11.18
C ARG A 149 -5.96 3.97 -12.00
N LEU A 150 -4.65 4.12 -12.06
CA LEU A 150 -3.98 5.02 -12.99
C LEU A 150 -3.25 4.19 -14.03
N PHE A 151 -3.22 4.68 -15.26
CA PHE A 151 -2.57 4.03 -16.39
C PHE A 151 -1.66 5.02 -17.13
N PRO A 152 -0.45 4.61 -17.54
CA PRO A 152 0.48 5.56 -18.17
C PRO A 152 -0.04 6.24 -19.43
N HIS A 153 -0.74 5.51 -20.28
CA HIS A 153 -1.26 6.01 -21.55
C HIS A 153 -2.49 6.92 -21.40
N ARG A 154 -3.09 7.03 -20.21
CA ARG A 154 -4.32 7.81 -19.97
C ARG A 154 -4.10 8.96 -19.02
N ASP A 155 -3.37 8.69 -17.95
CA ASP A 155 -3.24 9.60 -16.81
C ASP A 155 -1.86 10.27 -16.76
N PHE A 156 -1.00 10.03 -17.76
CA PHE A 156 0.33 10.62 -17.88
C PHE A 156 1.21 10.44 -16.63
N THR A 157 1.04 9.30 -15.94
CA THR A 157 1.78 8.92 -14.74
C THR A 157 2.23 7.45 -14.82
N ALA A 158 2.83 6.90 -13.77
CA ALA A 158 3.01 5.45 -13.71
C ALA A 158 1.67 4.74 -13.47
N GLY A 159 1.63 3.45 -13.78
CA GLY A 159 0.49 2.59 -13.44
C GLY A 159 0.41 2.37 -11.94
N TYR A 160 -0.74 2.72 -11.36
CA TYR A 160 -0.98 2.58 -9.92
C TYR A 160 -2.37 2.01 -9.65
N PHE A 161 -2.51 1.35 -8.51
CA PHE A 161 -3.78 1.04 -7.88
C PHE A 161 -3.81 1.63 -6.47
N ILE A 162 -4.94 2.19 -6.06
CA ILE A 162 -5.15 2.81 -4.74
C ILE A 162 -6.52 2.37 -4.22
N SER A 163 -6.55 1.87 -2.98
CA SER A 163 -7.76 1.51 -2.26
C SER A 163 -7.75 2.11 -0.86
N ARG A 164 -8.91 2.66 -0.45
CA ARG A 164 -9.17 3.08 0.93
C ARG A 164 -10.14 2.11 1.55
N MET A 165 -9.70 1.43 2.60
CA MET A 165 -10.52 0.52 3.41
C MET A 165 -10.71 1.13 4.79
N GLN A 166 -11.96 1.27 5.22
CA GLN A 166 -12.35 1.94 6.45
C GLN A 166 -12.89 0.89 7.42
N ARG A 167 -12.43 0.92 8.68
CA ARG A 167 -13.08 0.15 9.74
C ARG A 167 -14.41 0.82 10.09
N VAL A 168 -15.49 0.06 10.12
CA VAL A 168 -16.88 0.57 10.28
C VAL A 168 -17.67 0.00 11.46
N ASN A 169 -17.06 -0.91 12.22
CA ASN A 169 -17.62 -1.47 13.44
C ASN A 169 -16.90 -0.93 14.67
#